data_AF-A0A963NPZ5-F1
#
_entry.id   AF-A0A963NPZ5-F1
#
_cell.length_a   1.000
_cell.length_b   1.000
_cell.length_c   1.000
_cell.angle_alpha   90.00
_cell.angle_beta   90.00
_cell.angle_gamma   90.00
#
_symmetry.space_group_name_H-M   'P 1'
#
loop_
_entity.id
_entity.type
_entity.pdbx_description
1 polymer ?
#
loop_
_entity_poly.entity_id
_entity_poly.type
_entity_poly.pdbx_seq_one_letter_code
_entity_poly.pdbx_strand_id
1 'polypeptide(L)'
;IALGLFPFFAQDLIAAASDAMTPDTAAVAVRLSLELGPALGSLAVTLAIGAVVYLFWDPLHRLFEAAAQRIGRIGMASQYERSLAAIPRLAAASTRAFQTGRLPAYVAIASGTIGAALVAAFGSGAADLAWPAWETPSAGFVGAAVLIVVGALAACVLRDRLVLLLAAGLVGYGSALLFLFTGAPDVAYTQFTVETVFVIVVAAVLLELRRLGLAASLPEPVPRPLAAALAALLASVIAALLLVATSGAFDPALSTFFGERSVTEAYGRNVVNVILVDYRALDTLGEITVVMLSLLAALPLLQALRLGAAPAPGAARPDGRGRPEGGR
;
A
#
# COMPACT_ATOMS: atom_id res chain seq x y z
N ILE A 1 -39.80 -48.95 29.10
CA ILE A 1 -40.87 -49.57 29.91
C ILE A 1 -40.38 -50.84 30.60
N ALA A 2 -39.90 -51.87 29.88
CA ALA A 2 -39.39 -53.11 30.48
C ALA A 2 -38.28 -52.90 31.52
N LEU A 3 -37.25 -52.09 31.21
CA LEU A 3 -36.18 -51.72 32.16
C LEU A 3 -36.65 -50.83 33.31
N GLY A 4 -37.78 -50.14 33.15
CA GLY A 4 -38.39 -49.35 34.22
C GLY A 4 -39.19 -50.21 35.20
N LEU A 5 -39.81 -51.31 34.73
CA LEU A 5 -40.51 -52.27 35.59
C LEU A 5 -39.56 -53.30 36.20
N PHE A 6 -38.51 -53.67 35.47
CA PHE A 6 -37.52 -54.67 35.83
C PHE A 6 -36.10 -54.08 35.73
N PRO A 7 -35.71 -53.20 36.67
CA PRO A 7 -34.41 -52.52 36.63
C PRO A 7 -33.22 -53.47 36.82
N PHE A 8 -33.45 -54.67 37.36
CA PHE A 8 -32.41 -55.66 37.63
C PHE A 8 -31.63 -56.08 36.37
N PHE A 9 -32.27 -56.07 35.19
CA PHE A 9 -31.59 -56.43 33.93
C PHE A 9 -30.51 -55.43 33.51
N ALA A 10 -30.60 -54.17 33.95
CA ALA A 10 -29.62 -53.13 33.64
C ALA A 10 -28.73 -52.78 34.85
N GLN A 11 -29.01 -53.34 36.02
CA GLN A 11 -28.36 -52.96 37.27
C GLN A 11 -26.86 -53.27 37.24
N ASP A 12 -26.46 -54.45 36.76
CA ASP A 12 -25.05 -54.83 36.68
C ASP A 12 -24.27 -53.97 35.68
N LEU A 13 -24.90 -53.59 34.56
CA LEU A 13 -24.30 -52.72 33.56
C LEU A 13 -24.12 -51.28 34.08
N ILE A 14 -25.14 -50.75 34.75
CA ILE A 14 -25.10 -49.41 35.34
C ILE A 14 -24.10 -49.37 36.49
N ALA A 15 -24.04 -50.42 37.32
CA ALA A 15 -23.08 -50.54 38.41
C ALA A 15 -21.64 -50.55 37.88
N ALA A 16 -21.35 -51.37 36.85
CA ALA A 16 -20.04 -51.41 36.22
C ALA A 16 -19.64 -50.05 35.58
N ALA A 17 -20.58 -49.37 34.90
CA ALA A 17 -20.32 -48.05 34.32
C ALA A 17 -20.10 -46.97 35.40
N SER A 18 -20.86 -47.00 36.49
CA SER A 18 -20.72 -46.07 37.60
C SER A 18 -19.38 -46.24 38.31
N ASP A 19 -18.96 -47.48 38.57
CA ASP A 19 -17.68 -47.81 39.22
C ASP A 19 -16.48 -47.41 38.34
N ALA A 20 -16.60 -47.59 37.01
CA ALA A 20 -15.59 -47.14 36.07
C ALA A 20 -15.48 -45.61 35.97
N MET A 21 -16.58 -44.86 36.06
CA MET A 21 -16.59 -43.40 36.00
C MET A 21 -16.20 -42.75 37.33
N THR A 22 -16.54 -43.36 38.47
CA THR A 22 -16.23 -42.85 39.83
C THR A 22 -15.91 -44.00 40.80
N PRO A 23 -14.65 -44.43 40.91
CA PRO A 23 -14.22 -45.50 41.82
C PRO A 23 -14.51 -45.15 43.29
N ASP A 24 -14.79 -46.15 44.13
CA ASP A 24 -15.13 -46.05 45.58
C ASP A 24 -16.50 -45.45 45.94
N THR A 25 -17.37 -45.19 44.96
CA THR A 25 -18.77 -44.83 45.25
C THR A 25 -19.66 -46.06 45.27
N ALA A 26 -20.42 -46.26 46.35
CA ALA A 26 -21.35 -47.38 46.46
C ALA A 26 -22.33 -47.36 45.30
N ALA A 27 -22.33 -48.42 44.49
CA ALA A 27 -23.24 -48.56 43.36
C ALA A 27 -24.69 -48.34 43.83
N VAL A 28 -25.31 -47.27 43.32
CA VAL A 28 -26.69 -46.92 43.65
C VAL A 28 -27.59 -47.99 43.05
N ALA A 29 -28.08 -48.90 43.89
CA ALA A 29 -29.05 -49.89 43.46
C ALA A 29 -30.33 -49.17 43.00
N VAL A 30 -30.70 -49.34 41.73
CA VAL A 30 -31.95 -48.81 41.17
C VAL A 30 -33.12 -49.55 41.80
N ARG A 31 -33.59 -49.06 42.95
CA ARG A 31 -34.76 -49.59 43.63
C ARG A 31 -36.00 -48.90 43.10
N LEU A 32 -37.00 -49.69 42.70
CA LEU A 32 -38.33 -49.20 42.30
C LEU A 32 -39.21 -48.83 43.51
N SER A 33 -38.63 -48.69 44.69
CA SER A 33 -39.36 -48.21 45.85
C SER A 33 -39.57 -46.71 45.67
N LEU A 34 -40.82 -46.30 45.39
CA LEU A 34 -41.21 -44.90 45.56
C LEU A 34 -41.09 -44.57 47.04
N GLU A 35 -39.95 -44.05 47.46
CA GLU A 35 -39.79 -43.49 48.78
C GLU A 35 -40.72 -42.28 48.88
N LEU A 36 -41.66 -42.31 49.85
CA LEU A 36 -42.55 -41.19 50.18
C LEU A 36 -41.74 -40.05 50.81
N GLY A 37 -40.90 -39.43 50.00
CA GLY A 37 -39.98 -38.36 50.38
C GLY A 37 -39.89 -37.27 49.30
N PRO A 38 -38.81 -36.47 49.28
CA PRO A 38 -38.69 -35.32 48.40
C PRO A 38 -38.72 -35.66 46.90
N ALA A 39 -38.36 -36.89 46.51
CA ALA A 39 -38.40 -37.34 45.12
C ALA A 39 -39.83 -37.45 44.55
N LEU A 40 -40.78 -37.93 45.35
CA LEU A 40 -42.18 -38.01 44.96
C LEU A 40 -42.79 -36.60 44.85
N GLY A 41 -42.42 -35.71 45.77
CA GLY A 41 -42.81 -34.30 45.74
C GLY A 41 -42.29 -33.57 44.49
N SER A 42 -41.01 -33.74 44.13
CA SER A 42 -40.44 -33.12 42.92
C SER A 42 -41.04 -33.69 41.63
N LEU A 43 -41.35 -35.00 41.59
CA LEU A 43 -42.07 -35.60 40.48
C LEU A 43 -43.48 -35.01 40.33
N ALA A 44 -44.21 -34.88 41.43
CA ALA A 44 -45.55 -34.28 41.44
C ALA A 44 -45.52 -32.81 41.00
N VAL A 45 -44.54 -32.03 41.48
CA VAL A 45 -44.33 -30.63 41.06
C VAL A 45 -43.97 -30.56 39.57
N THR A 46 -43.08 -31.42 39.09
CA THR A 46 -42.69 -31.45 37.66
C THR A 46 -43.88 -31.82 36.78
N LEU A 47 -44.68 -32.80 37.18
CA LEU A 47 -45.92 -33.17 36.49
C LEU A 47 -46.96 -32.04 36.54
N ALA A 48 -47.10 -31.35 37.66
CA ALA A 48 -48.00 -30.21 37.80
C ALA A 48 -47.56 -29.05 36.90
N ILE A 49 -46.27 -28.71 36.87
CA ILE A 49 -45.71 -27.70 35.97
C ILE A 49 -45.93 -28.11 34.51
N GLY A 50 -45.64 -29.38 34.17
CA GLY A 50 -45.86 -29.91 32.82
C GLY A 50 -47.33 -29.86 32.41
N ALA A 51 -48.26 -30.20 33.31
CA ALA A 51 -49.69 -30.13 33.07
C ALA A 51 -50.18 -28.69 32.88
N VAL A 52 -49.68 -27.75 33.70
CA VAL A 52 -49.95 -26.31 33.53
C VAL A 52 -49.42 -25.82 32.17
N VAL A 53 -48.18 -26.16 31.82
CA VAL A 53 -47.59 -25.82 30.51
C VAL A 53 -48.40 -26.41 29.36
N TYR A 54 -48.88 -27.65 29.48
CA TYR A 54 -49.70 -28.31 28.46
C TYR A 54 -51.07 -27.65 28.30
N LEU A 55 -51.77 -27.39 29.42
CA LEU A 55 -53.11 -26.77 29.41
C LEU A 55 -53.08 -25.32 28.93
N PHE A 56 -51.98 -24.61 29.20
CA PHE A 56 -51.76 -23.22 28.78
C PHE A 56 -50.74 -23.11 27.64
N TRP A 57 -50.57 -24.16 26.83
CA TRP A 57 -49.56 -24.19 25.77
C TRP A 57 -49.77 -23.08 24.75
N ASP A 58 -51.00 -22.86 24.27
CA ASP A 58 -51.28 -21.87 23.24
C ASP A 58 -50.91 -20.42 23.64
N PRO A 59 -51.32 -19.88 24.82
CA PRO A 59 -50.90 -18.55 25.24
C PRO A 59 -49.41 -18.48 25.58
N LEU A 60 -48.84 -19.54 26.17
CA LEU A 60 -47.43 -19.58 26.55
C LEU A 60 -46.51 -19.68 25.33
N HIS A 61 -46.90 -20.43 24.31
CA HIS A 61 -46.19 -20.55 23.04
C HIS A 61 -46.11 -19.21 22.32
N ARG A 62 -47.22 -18.46 22.24
CA ARG A 62 -47.22 -17.10 21.65
C ARG A 62 -46.30 -16.14 22.40
N LEU A 63 -46.26 -16.21 23.73
CA LEU A 63 -45.36 -15.41 24.55
C LEU A 63 -43.90 -15.78 24.29
N PHE A 64 -43.59 -17.08 24.27
CA PHE A 64 -42.25 -17.57 23.98
C PHE A 64 -41.80 -17.25 22.56
N GLU A 65 -42.68 -17.31 21.57
CA GLU A 65 -42.35 -16.97 20.19
C GLU A 65 -42.09 -15.47 20.04
N ALA A 66 -42.90 -14.60 20.68
CA ALA A 66 -42.64 -13.16 20.72
C ALA A 66 -41.30 -12.82 21.42
N ALA A 67 -40.99 -13.51 22.52
CA ALA A 67 -39.71 -13.38 23.22
C ALA A 67 -38.55 -13.93 22.39
N ALA A 68 -38.72 -15.08 21.74
CA ALA A 68 -37.74 -15.73 20.90
C ALA A 68 -37.45 -14.94 19.62
N GLN A 69 -38.42 -14.22 19.05
CA GLN A 69 -38.15 -13.32 17.93
C GLN A 69 -37.35 -12.07 18.37
N ARG A 70 -37.58 -11.56 19.57
CA ARG A 70 -36.77 -10.48 20.16
C ARG A 70 -35.35 -10.94 20.47
N ILE A 71 -35.21 -12.11 21.09
CA ILE A 71 -33.91 -12.69 21.47
C ILE A 71 -33.20 -13.28 20.25
N GLY A 72 -33.92 -13.77 19.26
CA GLY A 72 -33.39 -14.34 18.01
C GLY A 72 -32.64 -13.32 17.17
N ARG A 73 -32.97 -12.03 17.31
CA ARG A 73 -32.14 -10.92 16.78
C ARG A 73 -30.78 -10.78 17.46
N ILE A 74 -30.58 -11.36 18.63
CA ILE A 74 -29.33 -11.40 19.40
C ILE A 74 -28.81 -12.85 19.50
N GLY A 75 -29.51 -13.84 18.96
CA GLY A 75 -29.10 -15.24 19.01
C GLY A 75 -27.77 -15.47 18.29
N MET A 76 -26.99 -16.45 18.76
CA MET A 76 -25.65 -16.77 18.24
C MET A 76 -25.64 -16.99 16.72
N ALA A 77 -26.68 -17.66 16.19
CA ALA A 77 -26.85 -17.85 14.74
C ALA A 77 -26.97 -16.51 13.98
N SER A 78 -27.76 -15.57 14.49
CA SER A 78 -27.92 -14.23 13.85
C SER A 78 -26.64 -13.39 13.91
N GLN A 79 -25.80 -13.60 14.92
CA GLN A 79 -24.50 -12.91 15.05
C GLN A 79 -23.48 -13.49 14.07
N TYR A 80 -23.46 -14.82 13.93
CA TYR A 80 -22.63 -15.52 12.95
C TYR A 80 -22.97 -15.12 11.51
N GLU A 81 -24.25 -15.06 11.16
CA GLU A 81 -24.69 -14.58 9.83
C GLU A 81 -24.30 -13.11 9.59
N ARG A 82 -24.41 -12.26 10.63
CA ARG A 82 -23.97 -10.86 10.54
C ARG A 82 -22.47 -10.71 10.36
N SER A 83 -21.65 -11.53 11.02
CA SER A 83 -20.20 -11.49 10.86
C SER A 83 -19.79 -11.94 9.46
N LEU A 84 -20.38 -13.03 8.95
CA LEU A 84 -20.21 -13.48 7.56
C LEU A 84 -20.59 -12.38 6.55
N ALA A 85 -21.71 -11.70 6.76
CA ALA A 85 -22.14 -10.61 5.89
C ALA A 85 -21.27 -9.34 6.01
N ALA A 86 -20.58 -9.14 7.15
CA ALA A 86 -19.69 -8.01 7.37
C ALA A 86 -18.36 -8.17 6.63
N ILE A 87 -17.83 -9.41 6.51
CA ILE A 87 -16.55 -9.70 5.84
C ILE A 87 -16.46 -9.05 4.44
N PRO A 88 -17.38 -9.32 3.48
CA PRO A 88 -17.26 -8.74 2.14
C PRO A 88 -17.47 -7.21 2.14
N ARG A 89 -18.25 -6.68 3.08
CA ARG A 89 -18.47 -5.23 3.20
C ARG A 89 -17.21 -4.52 3.70
N LEU A 90 -16.55 -5.08 4.70
CA LEU A 90 -15.28 -4.60 5.22
C LEU A 90 -14.17 -4.73 4.18
N ALA A 91 -14.10 -5.86 3.48
CA ALA A 91 -13.17 -6.06 2.37
C ALA A 91 -13.39 -4.99 1.29
N ALA A 92 -14.62 -4.80 0.83
CA ALA A 92 -14.94 -3.80 -0.19
C ALA A 92 -14.70 -2.36 0.29
N ALA A 93 -14.96 -2.06 1.57
CA ALA A 93 -14.65 -0.76 2.15
C ALA A 93 -13.14 -0.50 2.19
N SER A 94 -12.35 -1.48 2.62
CA SER A 94 -10.89 -1.43 2.62
C SER A 94 -10.33 -1.26 1.21
N THR A 95 -10.81 -2.07 0.24
CA THR A 95 -10.41 -1.94 -1.16
C THR A 95 -10.73 -0.56 -1.71
N ARG A 96 -11.92 0.00 -1.45
CA ARG A 96 -12.25 1.36 -1.91
C ARG A 96 -11.39 2.45 -1.25
N ALA A 97 -10.96 2.24 0.00
CA ALA A 97 -10.09 3.19 0.70
C ALA A 97 -8.68 3.22 0.10
N PHE A 98 -8.10 2.05 -0.20
CA PHE A 98 -6.72 1.97 -0.72
C PHE A 98 -6.65 2.01 -2.25
N GLN A 99 -7.55 1.33 -2.97
CA GLN A 99 -7.58 1.25 -4.42
C GLN A 99 -8.42 2.37 -5.04
N THR A 100 -7.97 3.61 -4.85
CA THR A 100 -8.67 4.80 -5.35
C THR A 100 -8.66 4.94 -6.88
N GLY A 101 -7.81 4.19 -7.58
CA GLY A 101 -7.65 4.26 -9.05
C GLY A 101 -6.99 5.55 -9.54
N ARG A 102 -6.47 6.39 -8.63
CA ARG A 102 -5.90 7.71 -8.93
C ARG A 102 -4.42 7.74 -8.59
N LEU A 103 -3.55 7.89 -9.60
CA LEU A 103 -2.10 7.99 -9.42
C LEU A 103 -1.68 9.02 -8.35
N PRO A 104 -2.25 10.25 -8.29
CA PRO A 104 -1.87 11.22 -7.27
C PRO A 104 -2.15 10.75 -5.83
N ALA A 105 -3.18 9.93 -5.61
CA ALA A 105 -3.48 9.39 -4.29
C ALA A 105 -2.46 8.33 -3.88
N TYR A 106 -2.07 7.44 -4.80
CA TYR A 106 -1.01 6.46 -4.54
C TYR A 106 0.34 7.13 -4.27
N VAL A 107 0.71 8.16 -5.05
CA VAL A 107 1.92 8.94 -4.80
C VAL A 107 1.86 9.65 -3.44
N ALA A 108 0.73 10.27 -3.09
CA ALA A 108 0.59 10.94 -1.79
C ALA A 108 0.69 9.95 -0.61
N ILE A 109 0.11 8.75 -0.73
CA ILE A 109 0.24 7.70 0.29
C ILE A 109 1.69 7.25 0.37
N ALA A 110 2.35 6.92 -0.74
CA ALA A 110 3.73 6.47 -0.75
C ALA A 110 4.70 7.52 -0.17
N SER A 111 4.61 8.77 -0.64
CA SER A 111 5.41 9.89 -0.13
C SER A 111 5.11 10.17 1.34
N GLY A 112 3.84 10.07 1.77
CA GLY A 112 3.43 10.23 3.16
C GLY A 112 3.98 9.13 4.07
N THR A 113 3.93 7.88 3.65
CA THR A 113 4.48 6.74 4.39
C THR A 113 6.00 6.83 4.50
N ILE A 114 6.69 7.14 3.39
CA ILE A 114 8.16 7.33 3.38
C ILE A 114 8.53 8.51 4.29
N GLY A 115 7.85 9.65 4.15
CA GLY A 115 8.06 10.82 4.99
C GLY A 115 7.87 10.52 6.48
N ALA A 116 6.77 9.83 6.83
CA ALA A 116 6.51 9.44 8.21
C ALA A 116 7.55 8.44 8.76
N ALA A 117 7.96 7.46 7.97
CA ALA A 117 9.00 6.50 8.36
C ALA A 117 10.35 7.19 8.59
N LEU A 118 10.74 8.12 7.71
CA LEU A 118 11.97 8.89 7.87
C LEU A 118 11.89 9.82 9.09
N VAL A 119 10.76 10.52 9.30
CA VAL A 119 10.57 11.35 10.51
C VAL A 119 10.65 10.51 11.77
N ALA A 120 10.06 9.31 11.80
CA ALA A 120 10.16 8.40 12.94
C ALA A 120 11.61 7.94 13.18
N ALA A 121 12.35 7.60 12.12
CA ALA A 121 13.76 7.23 12.20
C ALA A 121 14.60 8.39 12.75
N PHE A 122 14.40 9.60 12.24
CA PHE A 122 15.02 10.82 12.77
C PHE A 122 14.69 11.04 14.24
N GLY A 123 13.41 10.95 14.62
CA GLY A 123 12.97 11.14 16.01
C GLY A 123 13.60 10.15 16.98
N SER A 124 13.90 8.93 16.54
CA SER A 124 14.56 7.90 17.37
C SER A 124 16.07 8.09 17.55
N GLY A 125 16.75 8.79 16.64
CA GLY A 125 18.21 8.98 16.64
C GLY A 125 18.66 10.43 16.78
N ALA A 126 17.75 11.40 16.91
CA ALA A 126 18.02 12.83 16.84
C ALA A 126 19.07 13.36 17.83
N ALA A 127 19.25 12.68 18.98
CA ALA A 127 20.15 13.12 20.04
C ALA A 127 21.65 13.04 19.67
N ASP A 128 22.02 12.14 18.76
CA ASP A 128 23.42 11.89 18.38
C ASP A 128 23.78 12.46 16.99
N LEU A 129 22.90 13.28 16.41
CA LEU A 129 23.09 13.85 15.09
C LEU A 129 24.12 15.00 15.10
N ALA A 130 25.28 14.76 14.49
CA ALA A 130 26.23 15.80 14.16
C ALA A 130 25.80 16.52 12.86
N TRP A 131 25.64 17.84 12.93
CA TRP A 131 25.39 18.65 11.74
C TRP A 131 26.72 18.99 11.05
N PRO A 132 26.78 18.99 9.71
CA PRO A 132 28.00 19.31 8.99
C PRO A 132 28.40 20.77 9.24
N ALA A 133 29.71 21.03 9.26
CA ALA A 133 30.23 22.38 9.32
C ALA A 133 29.89 23.15 8.03
N TRP A 134 29.66 24.45 8.14
CA TRP A 134 29.42 25.28 6.97
C TRP A 134 30.73 25.55 6.23
N GLU A 135 30.89 24.96 5.06
CA GLU A 135 31.98 25.27 4.14
C GLU A 135 31.52 26.25 3.07
N THR A 136 32.36 27.23 2.72
CA THR A 136 31.99 28.23 1.69
C THR A 136 32.00 27.55 0.32
N PRO A 137 30.83 27.45 -0.38
CA PRO A 137 30.76 26.80 -1.67
C PRO A 137 31.48 27.60 -2.75
N SER A 138 31.96 26.91 -3.78
CA SER A 138 32.56 27.57 -4.95
C SER A 138 31.51 28.40 -5.71
N ALA A 139 31.95 29.45 -6.42
CA ALA A 139 31.04 30.27 -7.23
C ALA A 139 30.29 29.44 -8.29
N GLY A 140 30.95 28.42 -8.86
CA GLY A 140 30.33 27.48 -9.79
C GLY A 140 29.24 26.63 -9.15
N PHE A 141 29.47 26.14 -7.94
CA PHE A 141 28.46 25.41 -7.16
C PHE A 141 27.23 26.28 -6.88
N VAL A 142 27.44 27.52 -6.43
CA VAL A 142 26.34 28.46 -6.16
C VAL A 142 25.55 28.77 -7.44
N GLY A 143 26.24 29.04 -8.56
CA GLY A 143 25.59 29.28 -9.84
C GLY A 143 24.74 28.10 -10.30
N ALA A 144 25.25 26.88 -10.16
CA ALA A 144 24.53 25.65 -10.49
C ALA A 144 23.31 25.43 -9.57
N ALA A 145 23.46 25.67 -8.27
CA ALA A 145 22.35 25.58 -7.30
C ALA A 145 21.24 26.61 -7.60
N VAL A 146 21.60 27.85 -7.93
CA VAL A 146 20.65 28.89 -8.35
C VAL A 146 19.90 28.44 -9.60
N LEU A 147 20.59 27.86 -10.58
CA LEU A 147 19.99 27.36 -11.81
C LEU A 147 18.92 26.29 -11.52
N ILE A 148 19.23 25.35 -10.63
CA ILE A 148 18.30 24.31 -10.16
C ILE A 148 17.08 24.91 -9.46
N VAL A 149 17.30 25.81 -8.50
CA VAL A 149 16.21 26.42 -7.72
C VAL A 149 15.29 27.23 -8.62
N VAL A 150 15.85 28.05 -9.52
CA VAL A 150 15.06 28.84 -10.47
C VAL A 150 14.28 27.92 -11.41
N GLY A 151 14.91 26.86 -11.94
CA GLY A 151 14.25 25.88 -12.81
C GLY A 151 13.09 25.16 -12.12
N ALA A 152 13.31 24.70 -10.89
CA ALA A 152 12.29 24.01 -10.10
C ALA A 152 11.12 24.94 -9.73
N LEU A 153 11.40 26.17 -9.30
CA LEU A 153 10.36 27.16 -8.98
C LEU A 153 9.57 27.55 -10.24
N ALA A 154 10.25 27.77 -11.37
CA ALA A 154 9.60 28.04 -12.63
C ALA A 154 8.69 26.87 -13.05
N ALA A 155 9.15 25.63 -12.89
CA ALA A 155 8.36 24.45 -13.21
C ALA A 155 7.06 24.33 -12.39
N CYS A 156 7.03 24.86 -11.16
CA CYS A 156 5.82 24.89 -10.33
C CYS A 156 4.77 25.91 -10.78
N VAL A 157 5.17 26.95 -11.52
CA VAL A 157 4.30 28.09 -11.89
C VAL A 157 3.90 28.06 -13.36
N LEU A 158 4.80 27.55 -14.23
CA LEU A 158 4.61 27.51 -15.67
C LEU A 158 3.48 26.56 -16.08
N ARG A 159 2.78 26.94 -17.17
CA ARG A 159 1.57 26.25 -17.65
C ARG A 159 1.75 25.63 -19.03
N ASP A 160 2.59 26.23 -19.85
CA ASP A 160 2.90 25.72 -21.18
C ASP A 160 3.87 24.54 -21.05
N ARG A 161 3.52 23.40 -21.66
CA ARG A 161 4.30 22.16 -21.54
C ARG A 161 5.72 22.29 -22.10
N LEU A 162 5.91 23.08 -23.16
CA LEU A 162 7.24 23.30 -23.73
C LEU A 162 8.06 24.20 -22.81
N VAL A 163 7.46 25.24 -22.24
CA VAL A 163 8.17 26.11 -21.28
C VAL A 163 8.48 25.36 -19.99
N LEU A 164 7.56 24.51 -19.52
CA LEU A 164 7.79 23.59 -18.40
C LEU A 164 8.96 22.65 -18.67
N LEU A 165 9.03 22.07 -19.88
CA LEU A 165 10.14 21.22 -20.30
C LEU A 165 11.48 21.99 -20.28
N LEU A 166 11.50 23.22 -20.79
CA LEU A 166 12.70 24.06 -20.77
C LEU A 166 13.12 24.42 -19.32
N ALA A 167 12.15 24.71 -18.45
CA ALA A 167 12.41 24.97 -17.03
C ALA A 167 12.91 23.73 -16.28
N ALA A 168 12.37 22.54 -16.59
CA ALA A 168 12.89 21.28 -16.09
C ALA A 168 14.31 21.01 -16.60
N GLY A 169 14.60 21.35 -17.86
CA GLY A 169 15.95 21.28 -18.41
C GLY A 169 16.95 22.12 -17.64
N LEU A 170 16.54 23.28 -17.14
CA LEU A 170 17.36 24.14 -16.29
C LEU A 170 17.86 23.41 -15.03
N VAL A 171 17.02 22.53 -14.45
CA VAL A 171 17.40 21.65 -13.33
C VAL A 171 18.44 20.61 -13.76
N GLY A 172 18.27 20.00 -14.93
CA GLY A 172 19.19 19.01 -15.47
C GLY A 172 20.57 19.60 -15.78
N TYR A 173 20.62 20.74 -16.47
CA TYR A 173 21.86 21.47 -16.75
C TYR A 173 22.51 22.01 -15.48
N GLY A 174 21.71 22.48 -14.51
CA GLY A 174 22.22 22.86 -13.19
C GLY A 174 22.86 21.69 -12.45
N SER A 175 22.26 20.49 -12.53
CA SER A 175 22.83 19.28 -11.94
C SER A 175 24.14 18.87 -12.63
N ALA A 176 24.22 18.98 -13.96
CA ALA A 176 25.47 18.73 -14.70
C ALA A 176 26.59 19.71 -14.30
N LEU A 177 26.25 20.99 -14.11
CA LEU A 177 27.21 21.98 -13.62
C LEU A 177 27.66 21.68 -12.19
N LEU A 178 26.76 21.22 -11.31
CA LEU A 178 27.15 20.76 -9.97
C LEU A 178 28.20 19.66 -10.08
N PHE A 179 27.95 18.59 -10.86
CA PHE A 179 28.92 17.51 -11.04
C PHE A 179 30.27 17.99 -11.58
N LEU A 180 30.24 18.91 -12.56
CA LEU A 180 31.46 19.47 -13.13
C LEU A 180 32.28 20.23 -12.08
N PHE A 181 31.64 21.11 -11.30
CA PHE A 181 32.32 21.90 -10.28
C PHE A 181 32.68 21.11 -9.02
N THR A 182 32.11 19.91 -8.81
CA THR A 182 32.51 18.97 -7.76
C THR A 182 33.55 17.94 -8.23
N GLY A 183 34.09 18.08 -9.44
CA GLY A 183 35.18 17.22 -9.94
C GLY A 183 34.73 15.88 -10.56
N ALA A 184 33.48 15.76 -10.98
CA ALA A 184 32.92 14.60 -11.67
C ALA A 184 32.62 14.92 -13.16
N PRO A 185 33.65 15.13 -14.00
CA PRO A 185 33.47 15.56 -15.39
C PRO A 185 32.76 14.52 -16.28
N ASP A 186 33.04 13.22 -16.09
CA ASP A 186 32.41 12.16 -16.89
C ASP A 186 30.90 12.12 -16.66
N VAL A 187 30.47 12.21 -15.40
CA VAL A 187 29.06 12.28 -15.01
C VAL A 187 28.41 13.59 -15.50
N ALA A 188 29.15 14.69 -15.51
CA ALA A 188 28.65 15.95 -16.05
C ALA A 188 28.38 15.86 -17.57
N TYR A 189 29.32 15.30 -18.35
CA TYR A 189 29.15 15.17 -19.80
C TYR A 189 28.00 14.22 -20.17
N THR A 190 27.84 13.12 -19.44
CA THR A 190 26.68 12.23 -19.65
C THR A 190 25.38 12.95 -19.29
N GLN A 191 25.34 13.70 -18.18
CA GLN A 191 24.17 14.47 -17.79
C GLN A 191 23.80 15.54 -18.83
N PHE A 192 24.76 16.31 -19.36
CA PHE A 192 24.48 17.27 -20.44
C PHE A 192 23.92 16.59 -21.68
N THR A 193 24.51 15.46 -22.07
CA THR A 193 24.09 14.72 -23.27
C THR A 193 22.68 14.15 -23.11
N VAL A 194 22.42 13.48 -21.99
CA VAL A 194 21.11 12.89 -21.68
C VAL A 194 20.05 13.98 -21.56
N GLU A 195 20.34 15.09 -20.90
CA GLU A 195 19.41 16.21 -20.78
C GLU A 195 19.08 16.81 -22.16
N THR A 196 20.08 16.98 -23.02
CA THR A 196 19.89 17.47 -24.39
C THR A 196 18.98 16.53 -25.19
N VAL A 197 19.28 15.22 -25.16
CA VAL A 197 18.49 14.21 -25.86
C VAL A 197 17.06 14.16 -25.29
N PHE A 198 16.92 14.21 -23.98
CA PHE A 198 15.61 14.20 -23.31
C PHE A 198 14.76 15.40 -23.73
N VAL A 199 15.30 16.61 -23.67
CA VAL A 199 14.59 17.82 -24.10
C VAL A 199 14.21 17.73 -25.58
N ILE A 200 15.12 17.29 -26.45
CA ILE A 200 14.85 17.15 -27.89
C ILE A 200 13.71 16.13 -28.13
N VAL A 201 13.79 14.95 -27.54
CA VAL A 201 12.81 13.86 -27.73
C VAL A 201 11.45 14.27 -27.17
N VAL A 202 11.40 14.79 -25.95
CA VAL A 202 10.13 15.21 -25.32
C VAL A 202 9.54 16.41 -26.05
N ALA A 203 10.36 17.38 -26.47
CA ALA A 203 9.88 18.51 -27.28
C ALA A 203 9.30 18.03 -28.61
N ALA A 204 9.96 17.11 -29.31
CA ALA A 204 9.46 16.54 -30.56
C ALA A 204 8.11 15.85 -30.36
N VAL A 205 7.96 15.04 -29.29
CA VAL A 205 6.69 14.38 -28.95
C VAL A 205 5.61 15.40 -28.61
N LEU A 206 5.91 16.41 -27.80
CA LEU A 206 4.95 17.46 -27.43
C LEU A 206 4.50 18.28 -28.64
N LEU A 207 5.43 18.60 -29.54
CA LEU A 207 5.13 19.30 -30.79
C LEU A 207 4.24 18.45 -31.70
N GLU A 208 4.49 17.15 -31.80
CA GLU A 208 3.66 16.23 -32.59
C GLU A 208 2.25 16.09 -32.00
N LEU A 209 2.14 15.92 -30.67
CA LEU A 209 0.83 15.91 -30.01
C LEU A 209 0.06 17.21 -30.22
N ARG A 210 0.75 18.36 -30.28
CA ARG A 210 0.15 19.64 -30.61
C ARG A 210 -0.34 19.69 -32.06
N ARG A 211 0.44 19.16 -33.01
CA ARG A 211 0.03 19.04 -34.42
C ARG A 211 -1.21 18.16 -34.58
N LEU A 212 -1.30 17.07 -33.83
CA LEU A 212 -2.44 16.15 -33.85
C LEU A 212 -3.68 16.67 -33.11
N GLY A 213 -3.64 17.87 -32.52
CA GLY A 213 -4.75 18.41 -31.71
C GLY A 213 -4.99 17.66 -30.40
N LEU A 214 -4.09 16.75 -30.01
CA LEU A 214 -4.15 15.97 -28.76
C LEU A 214 -3.45 16.68 -27.59
N ALA A 215 -2.87 17.85 -27.83
CA ALA A 215 -2.29 18.69 -26.79
C ALA A 215 -3.40 19.31 -25.94
N ALA A 216 -3.79 18.62 -24.87
CA ALA A 216 -4.58 19.22 -23.81
C ALA A 216 -3.73 20.23 -23.03
N SER A 217 -4.23 21.45 -22.79
CA SER A 217 -3.62 22.33 -21.79
C SER A 217 -3.62 21.65 -20.43
N LEU A 218 -2.59 21.89 -19.60
CA LEU A 218 -2.64 21.45 -18.21
C LEU A 218 -3.84 22.12 -17.53
N PRO A 219 -4.65 21.38 -16.74
CA PRO A 219 -5.71 21.99 -15.94
C PRO A 219 -5.16 23.12 -15.08
N GLU A 220 -6.00 24.10 -14.75
CA GLU A 220 -5.57 25.18 -13.85
C GLU A 220 -4.97 24.61 -12.56
N PRO A 221 -3.87 25.21 -12.04
CA PRO A 221 -3.27 24.78 -10.79
C PRO A 221 -4.27 24.99 -9.66
N VAL A 222 -5.06 23.96 -9.35
CA VAL A 222 -5.87 23.95 -8.13
C VAL A 222 -4.88 23.82 -6.97
N PRO A 223 -4.88 24.74 -5.99
CA PRO A 223 -4.00 24.62 -4.84
C PRO A 223 -4.26 23.29 -4.15
N ARG A 224 -3.22 22.46 -4.06
CA ARG A 224 -3.26 21.17 -3.37
C ARG A 224 -2.41 21.30 -2.10
N PRO A 225 -2.93 21.94 -1.03
CA PRO A 225 -2.16 22.23 0.17
C PRO A 225 -1.57 20.97 0.79
N LEU A 226 -2.32 19.85 0.76
CA LEU A 226 -1.82 18.56 1.23
C LEU A 226 -0.62 18.07 0.40
N ALA A 227 -0.66 18.18 -0.92
CA ALA A 227 0.45 17.75 -1.77
C ALA A 227 1.68 18.63 -1.58
N ALA A 228 1.49 19.95 -1.43
CA ALA A 228 2.56 20.88 -1.11
C ALA A 228 3.19 20.59 0.26
N ALA A 229 2.36 20.35 1.29
CA ALA A 229 2.82 19.98 2.62
C ALA A 229 3.61 18.66 2.62
N LEU A 230 3.11 17.64 1.90
CA LEU A 230 3.82 16.35 1.75
C LEU A 230 5.14 16.51 1.00
N ALA A 231 5.18 17.31 -0.07
CA ALA A 231 6.39 17.58 -0.81
C ALA A 231 7.42 18.33 0.05
N ALA A 232 6.99 19.34 0.80
CA ALA A 232 7.85 20.08 1.72
C ALA A 232 8.38 19.21 2.86
N LEU A 233 7.53 18.35 3.45
CA LEU A 233 7.94 17.38 4.46
C LEU A 233 8.98 16.41 3.92
N LEU A 234 8.72 15.82 2.74
CA LEU A 234 9.65 14.85 2.15
C LEU A 234 10.98 15.52 1.77
N ALA A 235 10.93 16.71 1.17
CA ALA A 235 12.12 17.47 0.80
C ALA A 235 12.96 17.86 2.02
N SER A 236 12.34 18.34 3.10
CA SER A 236 13.08 18.74 4.31
C SER A 236 13.72 17.55 5.01
N VAL A 237 13.01 16.42 5.09
CA VAL A 237 13.52 15.20 5.74
C VAL A 237 14.63 14.55 4.91
N ILE A 238 14.49 14.49 3.58
CA ILE A 238 15.57 14.02 2.70
C ILE A 238 16.78 14.95 2.78
N ALA A 239 16.58 16.27 2.77
CA ALA A 239 17.66 17.23 2.89
C ALA A 239 18.40 17.07 4.23
N ALA A 240 17.66 16.94 5.34
CA ALA A 240 18.25 16.64 6.64
C ALA A 240 19.02 15.30 6.62
N LEU A 241 18.48 14.27 5.96
CA LEU A 241 19.12 12.95 5.87
C LEU A 241 20.44 13.04 5.13
N LEU A 242 20.46 13.75 4.01
CA LEU A 242 21.68 13.95 3.24
C LEU A 242 22.71 14.74 4.06
N LEU A 243 22.31 15.81 4.74
CA LEU A 243 23.21 16.59 5.59
C LEU A 243 23.88 15.74 6.68
N VAL A 244 23.08 14.90 7.36
CA VAL A 244 23.56 13.99 8.40
C VAL A 244 24.42 12.87 7.82
N ALA A 245 24.02 12.28 6.69
CA ALA A 245 24.79 11.24 6.04
C ALA A 245 26.17 11.75 5.58
N THR A 246 26.26 13.03 5.21
CA THR A 246 27.51 13.68 4.78
C THR A 246 28.34 14.28 5.91
N SER A 247 27.86 14.30 7.15
CA SER A 247 28.61 14.88 8.29
C SER A 247 29.60 13.90 8.92
N GLY A 248 29.47 12.60 8.65
CA GLY A 248 30.40 11.58 9.10
C GLY A 248 31.76 11.66 8.39
N ALA A 249 32.79 11.04 8.99
CA ALA A 249 34.09 10.92 8.36
C ALA A 249 34.00 10.03 7.11
N PHE A 250 34.44 10.57 5.97
CA PHE A 250 34.53 9.81 4.73
C PHE A 250 35.64 8.76 4.83
N ASP A 251 35.33 7.50 4.51
CA ASP A 251 36.32 6.42 4.43
C ASP A 251 36.95 6.37 3.01
N PRO A 252 38.24 6.72 2.85
CA PRO A 252 38.88 6.75 1.55
C PRO A 252 39.33 5.38 1.05
N ALA A 253 39.15 4.28 1.79
CA ALA A 253 39.73 2.97 1.47
C ALA A 253 39.49 2.52 0.01
N LEU A 254 38.24 2.62 -0.48
CA LEU A 254 37.91 2.26 -1.86
C LEU A 254 38.47 3.27 -2.88
N SER A 255 38.41 4.57 -2.58
CA SER A 255 38.98 5.61 -3.45
C SER A 255 40.48 5.41 -3.64
N THR A 256 41.21 5.09 -2.57
CA THR A 256 42.64 4.78 -2.60
C THR A 256 42.90 3.48 -3.38
N PHE A 257 42.13 2.42 -3.11
CA PHE A 257 42.25 1.15 -3.83
C PHE A 257 42.11 1.34 -5.34
N PHE A 258 41.04 1.99 -5.80
CA PHE A 258 40.85 2.22 -7.24
C PHE A 258 41.89 3.18 -7.81
N GLY A 259 42.30 4.21 -7.06
CA GLY A 259 43.34 5.15 -7.48
C GLY A 259 44.69 4.47 -7.74
N GLU A 260 45.09 3.53 -6.89
CA GLU A 260 46.37 2.82 -6.99
C GLU A 260 46.34 1.67 -8.02
N ARG A 261 45.20 0.98 -8.14
CA ARG A 261 45.08 -0.24 -8.96
C ARG A 261 44.59 0.00 -10.39
N SER A 262 43.92 1.12 -10.68
CA SER A 262 43.34 1.37 -12.01
C SER A 262 44.37 1.33 -13.16
N VAL A 263 45.56 1.91 -12.94
CA VAL A 263 46.62 1.93 -13.97
C VAL A 263 47.42 0.64 -13.99
N THR A 264 47.66 0.04 -12.81
CA THR A 264 48.58 -1.10 -12.66
C THR A 264 47.91 -2.44 -13.00
N GLU A 265 46.63 -2.61 -12.66
CA GLU A 265 45.89 -3.87 -12.86
C GLU A 265 44.91 -3.80 -14.04
N ALA A 266 44.23 -2.67 -14.21
CA ALA A 266 43.23 -2.47 -15.26
C ALA A 266 43.73 -1.61 -16.45
N TYR A 267 44.99 -1.17 -16.41
CA TYR A 267 45.66 -0.44 -17.50
C TYR A 267 44.96 0.87 -17.94
N GLY A 268 44.09 1.44 -17.10
CA GLY A 268 43.31 2.63 -17.41
C GLY A 268 43.65 3.83 -16.53
N ARG A 269 43.77 5.01 -17.14
CA ARG A 269 44.03 6.28 -16.43
C ARG A 269 42.76 6.98 -15.94
N ASN A 270 41.64 6.74 -16.60
CA ASN A 270 40.35 7.25 -16.15
C ASN A 270 39.75 6.25 -15.15
N VAL A 271 39.90 6.55 -13.86
CA VAL A 271 39.44 5.69 -12.75
C VAL A 271 37.93 5.44 -12.83
N VAL A 272 37.11 6.43 -13.21
CA VAL A 272 35.66 6.26 -13.32
C VAL A 272 35.33 5.24 -14.41
N ASN A 273 35.91 5.39 -15.60
CA ASN A 273 35.69 4.45 -16.70
C ASN A 273 36.18 3.02 -16.35
N VAL A 274 37.33 2.90 -15.69
CA VAL A 274 37.86 1.61 -15.21
C VAL A 274 36.91 0.96 -14.21
N ILE A 275 36.35 1.72 -13.27
CA ILE A 275 35.36 1.18 -12.32
C ILE A 275 34.16 0.65 -13.08
N LEU A 276 33.63 1.38 -14.07
CA LEU A 276 32.43 1.00 -14.79
C LEU A 276 32.62 -0.22 -15.71
N VAL A 277 33.76 -0.31 -16.39
CA VAL A 277 33.98 -1.32 -17.44
C VAL A 277 34.71 -2.56 -16.94
N ASP A 278 35.60 -2.44 -15.94
CA ASP A 278 36.39 -3.56 -15.43
C ASP A 278 35.87 -4.04 -14.07
N TYR A 279 35.92 -3.21 -13.03
CA TYR A 279 35.60 -3.66 -11.66
C TYR A 279 34.09 -3.89 -11.42
N ARG A 280 33.23 -3.07 -12.02
CA ARG A 280 31.76 -3.13 -11.90
C ARG A 280 31.08 -3.34 -13.24
N ALA A 281 31.72 -4.12 -14.12
CA ALA A 281 31.23 -4.45 -15.46
C ALA A 281 29.81 -5.05 -15.49
N LEU A 282 29.40 -5.74 -14.42
CA LEU A 282 28.04 -6.30 -14.33
C LEU A 282 26.97 -5.23 -14.18
N ASP A 283 27.27 -4.12 -13.50
CA ASP A 283 26.31 -3.02 -13.36
C ASP A 283 26.11 -2.32 -14.71
N THR A 284 27.19 -2.10 -15.47
CA THR A 284 27.09 -1.53 -16.83
C THR A 284 26.42 -2.46 -17.82
N LEU A 285 26.66 -3.77 -17.75
CA LEU A 285 25.90 -4.77 -18.52
C LEU A 285 24.40 -4.69 -18.19
N GLY A 286 24.06 -4.56 -16.90
CA GLY A 286 22.69 -4.40 -16.43
C GLY A 286 22.02 -3.13 -16.97
N GLU A 287 22.70 -1.98 -16.88
CA GLU A 287 22.21 -0.70 -17.40
C GLU A 287 21.94 -0.76 -18.92
N ILE A 288 22.88 -1.29 -19.70
CA ILE A 288 22.72 -1.46 -21.16
C ILE A 288 21.54 -2.39 -21.45
N THR A 289 21.39 -3.47 -20.68
CA THR A 289 20.26 -4.40 -20.81
C THR A 289 18.93 -3.70 -20.56
N VAL A 290 18.84 -2.86 -19.53
CA VAL A 290 17.62 -2.08 -19.22
C VAL A 290 17.30 -1.09 -20.34
N VAL A 291 18.29 -0.39 -20.89
CA VAL A 291 18.09 0.53 -22.02
C VAL A 291 17.60 -0.24 -23.26
N MET A 292 18.21 -1.38 -23.56
CA MET A 292 17.80 -2.25 -24.67
C MET A 292 16.36 -2.76 -24.50
N LEU A 293 16.02 -3.27 -23.31
CA LEU A 293 14.67 -3.74 -23.01
C LEU A 293 13.64 -2.62 -23.05
N SER A 294 13.99 -1.41 -22.58
CA SER A 294 13.13 -0.23 -22.66
C SER A 294 12.85 0.16 -24.11
N LEU A 295 13.87 0.12 -24.99
CA LEU A 295 13.70 0.32 -26.42
C LEU A 295 12.76 -0.73 -27.02
N LEU A 296 13.00 -2.02 -26.73
CA LEU A 296 12.16 -3.11 -27.23
C LEU A 296 10.69 -2.98 -26.75
N ALA A 297 10.46 -2.59 -25.50
CA ALA A 297 9.13 -2.36 -24.95
C ALA A 297 8.43 -1.15 -25.58
N ALA A 298 9.19 -0.14 -26.04
CA ALA A 298 8.63 1.02 -26.73
C ALA A 298 8.23 0.73 -28.19
N LEU A 299 8.83 -0.27 -28.85
CA LEU A 299 8.58 -0.56 -30.28
C LEU A 299 7.09 -0.81 -30.60
N PRO A 300 6.33 -1.65 -29.87
CA PRO A 300 4.91 -1.85 -30.13
C PRO A 300 4.08 -0.57 -29.96
N LEU A 301 4.43 0.29 -28.99
CA LEU A 301 3.76 1.58 -28.78
C LEU A 301 4.00 2.53 -29.95
N LEU A 302 5.24 2.60 -30.45
CA LEU A 302 5.58 3.40 -31.62
C LEU A 302 4.89 2.87 -32.88
N GLN A 303 4.77 1.55 -33.04
CA GLN A 303 4.02 0.95 -34.14
C GLN A 303 2.51 1.27 -34.05
N ALA A 304 1.90 1.18 -32.87
CA ALA A 304 0.50 1.52 -32.66
C ALA A 304 0.20 3.01 -32.97
N LEU A 305 1.13 3.91 -32.63
CA LEU A 305 1.03 5.33 -32.98
C LEU A 305 1.14 5.56 -34.49
N ARG A 306 2.03 4.84 -35.18
CA ARG A 306 2.19 4.95 -36.65
C ARG A 306 1.00 4.39 -37.43
N LEU A 307 0.39 3.33 -36.93
CA LEU A 307 -0.78 2.71 -37.54
C LEU A 307 -2.09 3.47 -37.27
N GLY A 308 -2.02 4.58 -36.52
CA GLY A 308 -3.15 5.44 -36.22
C GLY A 308 -4.25 4.66 -35.52
N ALA A 309 -3.95 4.04 -34.36
CA ALA A 309 -4.90 3.24 -33.60
C ALA A 309 -6.25 3.98 -33.45
N ALA A 310 -7.19 3.61 -34.31
CA ALA A 310 -8.58 4.00 -34.23
C ALA A 310 -9.09 3.58 -32.85
N PRO A 311 -9.88 4.42 -32.15
CA PRO A 311 -10.46 4.05 -30.88
C PRO A 311 -11.26 2.75 -31.07
N ALA A 312 -11.00 1.75 -30.23
CA ALA A 312 -11.72 0.50 -30.26
C ALA A 312 -13.24 0.78 -30.22
N PRO A 313 -14.03 0.31 -31.19
CA PRO A 313 -15.48 0.48 -31.15
C PRO A 313 -16.04 -0.44 -30.06
N GLY A 314 -16.34 0.11 -28.87
CA GLY A 314 -16.87 -0.74 -27.80
C GLY A 314 -17.15 -0.14 -26.43
N ALA A 315 -16.90 1.15 -26.18
CA ALA A 315 -17.30 1.78 -24.92
C ALA A 315 -18.25 2.96 -25.19
N ALA A 316 -19.42 2.65 -25.75
CA ALA A 316 -20.54 3.58 -25.75
C ALA A 316 -20.89 3.90 -24.29
N ARG A 317 -20.72 5.17 -23.91
CA ARG A 317 -21.36 5.72 -22.71
C ARG A 317 -22.88 5.57 -22.88
N PRO A 318 -23.61 4.93 -21.94
CA PRO A 318 -25.05 5.01 -21.94
C PRO A 318 -25.42 6.40 -21.38
N ASP A 319 -25.53 7.38 -22.26
CA ASP A 319 -26.03 8.71 -21.91
C ASP A 319 -27.44 8.90 -22.49
N GLY A 320 -28.30 9.55 -21.71
CA GLY A 320 -29.59 10.06 -22.19
C GLY A 320 -30.82 9.23 -21.82
N ARG A 321 -31.31 9.41 -20.59
CA ARG A 321 -32.71 9.16 -20.24
C ARG A 321 -33.61 10.05 -21.13
N GLY A 322 -34.31 9.44 -22.08
CA GLY A 322 -35.47 10.08 -22.73
C GLY A 322 -36.63 10.16 -21.75
N ARG A 323 -37.03 11.38 -21.38
CA ARG A 323 -38.33 11.65 -20.76
C ARG A 323 -39.40 11.62 -21.87
N PRO A 324 -40.57 11.00 -21.67
CA PRO A 324 -41.71 11.22 -22.55
C PRO A 324 -42.41 12.52 -22.12
N GLU A 325 -42.47 13.51 -23.00
CA GLU A 325 -43.43 14.61 -22.87
C GLU A 325 -44.81 14.09 -23.26
N GLY A 326 -45.76 14.26 -22.35
CA GLY A 326 -47.16 13.89 -22.55
C GLY A 326 -47.88 14.91 -23.43
N GLY A 327 -48.63 14.39 -24.41
CA GLY A 327 -49.64 15.14 -25.12
C GLY A 327 -51.01 14.97 -24.46
N ARG A 328 -51.56 16.08 -23.97
CA ARG A 328 -52.99 16.41 -23.96
C ARG A 328 -53.13 17.92 -24.12
#